data_AF-A0A8H3BER8-F1
#
_entry.id   AF-A0A8H3BER8-F1
#
_cell.length_a   1.000
_cell.length_b   1.000
_cell.length_c   1.000
_cell.angle_alpha   90.00
_cell.angle_beta   90.00
_cell.angle_gamma   90.00
#
_symmetry.space_group_name_H-M   'P 1'
#
loop_
_entity.id
_entity.type
_entity.pdbx_description
1 polymer ?
#
loop_
_entity_poly.entity_id
_entity_poly.type
_entity_poly.pdbx_seq_one_letter_code
_entity_poly.pdbx_strand_id
1 'polypeptide(L)'
;MSEREVDSLYFSVKGNPRLLPELEVLEGPIYLLKALMPIRRISKITIFQWLGYYSHVEEFLASMKLAMVPITRLGFIDDVPVGTGWIGIGWIGITKRLQSTPAFSTLKELRVVKLFRMAVYNRPKIGDVFPSNPPFDFLHFDALERFEFTHNTGVRHAPPPANVDKWLIFHQMHRLTAWRELSPSLHTVLLWGSVIS
;
A
#
# COMPACT_ATOMS: atom_id res chain seq x y z
N MET A 1 7.18 17.43 -2.25
CA MET A 1 6.36 18.32 -3.09
C MET A 1 5.52 19.17 -2.16
N SER A 2 5.31 20.44 -2.49
CA SER A 2 4.46 21.37 -1.77
C SER A 2 3.07 21.40 -2.40
N GLU A 3 2.06 21.87 -1.66
CA GLU A 3 0.70 22.02 -2.20
C GLU A 3 0.66 22.93 -3.44
N ARG A 4 1.46 24.02 -3.45
CA ARG A 4 1.54 24.94 -4.61
C ARG A 4 2.06 24.25 -5.88
N GLU A 5 3.03 23.35 -5.74
CA GLU A 5 3.55 22.58 -6.88
C GLU A 5 2.49 21.62 -7.42
N VAL A 6 1.67 21.05 -6.54
CA VAL A 6 0.59 20.13 -6.92
C VAL A 6 -0.54 20.87 -7.60
N ASP A 7 -0.93 22.04 -7.09
CA ASP A 7 -1.93 22.88 -7.72
C ASP A 7 -1.47 23.33 -9.11
N SER A 8 -0.22 23.77 -9.23
CA SER A 8 0.36 24.15 -10.52
C SER A 8 0.36 22.98 -11.51
N LEU A 9 0.75 21.79 -11.07
CA LEU A 9 0.68 20.57 -11.88
C LEU A 9 -0.77 20.24 -12.26
N TYR A 10 -1.70 20.28 -11.32
CA TYR A 10 -3.11 20.03 -11.54
C TYR A 10 -3.69 20.96 -12.61
N PHE A 11 -3.50 22.27 -12.49
CA PHE A 11 -3.99 23.22 -13.48
C PHE A 11 -3.35 23.04 -14.85
N SER A 12 -2.07 22.71 -14.90
CA SER A 12 -1.36 22.42 -16.15
C SER A 12 -1.91 21.17 -16.84
N VAL A 13 -2.12 20.09 -16.09
CA VAL A 13 -2.64 18.81 -16.58
C VAL A 13 -4.13 18.94 -16.97
N LYS A 14 -4.91 19.68 -16.19
CA LYS A 14 -6.33 19.96 -16.48
C LYS A 14 -6.51 20.83 -17.72
N GLY A 15 -5.71 21.89 -17.85
CA GLY A 15 -5.74 22.82 -18.98
C GLY A 15 -5.18 22.24 -20.28
N ASN A 16 -4.37 21.18 -20.20
CA ASN A 16 -3.80 20.51 -21.37
C ASN A 16 -4.03 18.99 -21.30
N PRO A 17 -5.11 18.47 -21.92
CA PRO A 17 -5.39 17.03 -21.98
C PRO A 17 -4.30 16.18 -22.64
N ARG A 18 -3.41 16.79 -23.45
CA ARG A 18 -2.29 16.09 -24.09
C ARG A 18 -1.07 15.96 -23.20
N LEU A 19 -1.06 16.60 -22.02
CA LEU A 19 0.01 16.48 -21.06
C LEU A 19 -0.14 15.16 -20.28
N LEU A 20 0.88 14.29 -20.31
CA LEU A 20 0.89 12.97 -19.67
C LEU A 20 -0.31 12.07 -20.06
N PRO A 21 -0.53 11.80 -21.37
CA PRO A 21 -1.73 11.09 -21.84
C PRO A 21 -1.73 9.60 -21.44
N GLU A 22 -0.54 9.03 -21.21
CA GLU A 22 -0.33 7.61 -20.89
C GLU A 22 0.05 7.39 -19.41
N LEU A 23 -0.30 8.34 -18.53
CA LEU A 23 -0.05 8.21 -17.11
C LEU A 23 -0.98 7.18 -16.48
N GLU A 24 -0.58 5.91 -16.54
CA GLU A 24 -1.30 4.79 -15.92
C GLU A 24 -0.85 4.51 -14.49
N VAL A 25 0.38 4.91 -14.16
CA VAL A 25 1.03 4.72 -12.86
C VAL A 25 1.24 6.06 -12.20
N LEU A 26 0.78 6.21 -10.96
CA LEU A 26 1.04 7.40 -10.15
C LEU A 26 1.60 7.01 -8.79
N GLU A 27 2.78 7.55 -8.47
CA GLU A 27 3.45 7.35 -7.19
C GLU A 27 3.66 8.70 -6.51
N GLY A 28 3.27 8.80 -5.24
CA GLY A 28 3.43 10.03 -4.50
C GLY A 28 2.50 10.17 -3.30
N PRO A 29 2.47 11.36 -2.69
CA PRO A 29 1.63 11.67 -1.55
C PRO A 29 0.16 11.80 -1.95
N ILE A 30 -0.75 11.56 -0.99
CA ILE A 30 -2.20 11.51 -1.17
C ILE A 30 -2.74 12.72 -1.94
N TYR A 31 -2.26 13.94 -1.65
CA TYR A 31 -2.74 15.15 -2.32
C TYR A 31 -2.49 15.14 -3.84
N LEU A 32 -1.35 14.56 -4.28
CA LEU A 32 -1.02 14.44 -5.69
C LEU A 32 -1.93 13.42 -6.37
N LEU A 33 -2.17 12.29 -5.70
CA LEU A 33 -3.08 11.25 -6.17
C LEU A 33 -4.50 11.80 -6.32
N LYS A 34 -5.02 12.48 -5.30
CA LYS A 34 -6.35 13.13 -5.33
C LYS A 34 -6.49 14.11 -6.49
N ALA A 35 -5.44 14.88 -6.79
CA ALA A 35 -5.48 15.88 -7.85
C ALA A 35 -5.54 15.25 -9.26
N LEU A 36 -4.75 14.21 -9.51
CA LEU A 36 -4.57 13.68 -10.87
C LEU A 36 -5.52 12.54 -11.24
N MET A 37 -5.95 11.72 -10.27
CA MET A 37 -6.82 10.57 -10.51
C MET A 37 -8.17 10.90 -11.18
N PRO A 38 -8.83 12.03 -10.87
CA PRO A 38 -10.08 12.38 -11.52
C PRO A 38 -9.93 12.88 -12.97
N ILE A 39 -8.69 13.18 -13.40
CA ILE A 39 -8.43 13.82 -14.70
C ILE A 39 -7.50 13.01 -15.61
N ARG A 40 -7.01 11.85 -15.15
CA ARG A 40 -6.16 10.94 -15.92
C ARG A 40 -6.56 9.48 -15.69
N ARG A 41 -6.26 8.63 -16.68
CA ARG A 41 -6.56 7.20 -16.69
C ARG A 41 -5.54 6.39 -15.86
N ILE A 42 -5.43 6.73 -14.59
CA ILE A 42 -4.50 6.07 -13.66
C ILE A 42 -5.15 4.81 -13.10
N SER A 43 -4.56 3.65 -13.33
CA SER A 43 -5.04 2.35 -12.84
C SER A 43 -4.15 1.75 -11.75
N LYS A 44 -2.94 2.30 -11.56
CA LYS A 44 -1.95 1.82 -10.60
C LYS A 44 -1.48 2.98 -9.74
N ILE A 45 -1.70 2.90 -8.43
CA ILE A 45 -1.32 3.97 -7.51
C ILE A 45 -0.35 3.46 -6.45
N THR A 46 0.55 4.32 -5.98
CA THR A 46 1.39 4.06 -4.82
C THR A 46 1.43 5.29 -3.94
N ILE A 47 0.91 5.16 -2.72
CA ILE A 47 0.92 6.22 -1.72
C ILE A 47 2.28 6.22 -1.05
N PHE A 48 3.03 7.30 -1.20
CA PHE A 48 4.33 7.51 -0.58
C PHE A 48 4.29 8.70 0.36
N GLN A 49 4.04 8.40 1.64
CA GLN A 49 4.07 9.34 2.75
C GLN A 49 3.94 8.56 4.07
N TRP A 50 4.24 9.20 5.19
CA TRP A 50 3.88 8.64 6.49
C TRP A 50 2.35 8.64 6.66
N LEU A 51 1.78 7.49 7.06
CA LEU A 51 0.32 7.29 7.19
C LEU A 51 -0.15 7.28 8.65
N GLY A 52 0.67 7.71 9.60
CA GLY A 52 0.40 7.51 11.03
C GLY A 52 -0.72 8.36 11.62
N TYR A 53 -1.04 9.51 11.03
CA TYR A 53 -2.18 10.35 11.44
C TYR A 53 -3.15 10.52 10.27
N TYR A 54 -4.39 10.05 10.48
CA TYR A 54 -5.45 9.84 9.49
C TYR A 54 -6.07 11.10 8.85
N SER A 55 -5.42 12.27 8.88
CA SER A 55 -6.09 13.56 8.62
C SER A 55 -6.64 13.76 7.20
N HIS A 56 -6.27 12.94 6.21
CA HIS A 56 -6.72 13.10 4.81
C HIS A 56 -7.27 11.81 4.17
N VAL A 57 -7.51 10.76 4.96
CA VAL A 57 -7.97 9.48 4.42
C VAL A 57 -9.35 9.61 3.82
N GLU A 58 -10.31 10.25 4.48
CA GLU A 58 -11.68 10.35 3.96
C GLU A 58 -11.76 11.15 2.65
N GLU A 59 -11.00 12.23 2.52
CA GLU A 59 -10.95 12.99 1.26
C GLU A 59 -10.27 12.20 0.14
N PHE A 60 -9.25 11.39 0.48
CA PHE A 60 -8.64 10.46 -0.46
C PHE A 60 -9.67 9.44 -0.94
N LEU A 61 -10.38 8.77 -0.02
CA LEU A 61 -11.44 7.81 -0.31
C LEU A 61 -12.55 8.42 -1.17
N ALA A 62 -12.93 9.68 -0.91
CA ALA A 62 -13.89 10.40 -1.74
C ALA A 62 -13.35 10.63 -3.16
N SER A 63 -12.09 11.02 -3.29
CA SER A 63 -11.45 11.24 -4.59
C SER A 63 -11.28 9.95 -5.39
N MET A 64 -11.10 8.81 -4.72
CA MET A 64 -11.03 7.49 -5.35
C MET A 64 -12.31 7.13 -6.11
N LYS A 65 -13.47 7.58 -5.63
CA LYS A 65 -14.76 7.37 -6.31
C LYS A 65 -14.85 8.13 -7.64
N LEU A 66 -13.95 9.11 -7.86
CA LEU A 66 -13.87 9.93 -9.07
C LEU A 66 -12.81 9.43 -10.06
N ALA A 67 -12.14 8.31 -9.78
CA ALA A 67 -11.16 7.75 -10.70
C ALA A 67 -11.78 7.45 -12.07
N MET A 68 -11.09 7.84 -13.15
CA MET A 68 -11.59 7.66 -14.51
C MET A 68 -11.61 6.21 -15.00
N VAL A 69 -10.82 5.35 -14.35
CA VAL A 69 -10.68 3.93 -14.66
C VAL A 69 -10.59 3.12 -13.36
N PRO A 70 -10.96 1.83 -13.37
CA PRO A 70 -10.84 0.99 -12.18
C PRO A 70 -9.39 0.87 -11.71
N ILE A 71 -9.20 0.82 -10.39
CA ILE A 71 -7.88 0.68 -9.78
C ILE A 71 -7.55 -0.79 -9.67
N THR A 72 -6.43 -1.18 -10.26
CA THR A 72 -5.97 -2.57 -10.34
C THR A 72 -4.77 -2.84 -9.43
N ARG A 73 -4.00 -1.80 -9.08
CA ARG A 73 -2.89 -1.90 -8.14
C ARG A 73 -2.90 -0.76 -7.12
N LEU A 74 -2.74 -1.14 -5.85
CA LEU A 74 -2.57 -0.22 -4.72
C LEU A 74 -1.27 -0.53 -4.01
N GLY A 75 -0.38 0.47 -3.95
CA GLY A 75 0.88 0.43 -3.23
C GLY A 75 0.87 1.37 -2.04
N PHE A 76 1.59 0.98 -0.98
CA PHE A 76 1.93 1.84 0.14
C PHE A 76 3.43 1.80 0.35
N ILE A 77 4.05 2.96 0.42
CA ILE A 77 5.41 3.15 0.91
C ILE A 77 5.26 3.95 2.20
N ASP A 78 5.20 3.24 3.32
CA ASP A 78 5.03 3.83 4.65
C ASP A 78 6.40 4.24 5.18
N ASP A 79 6.64 5.54 5.16
CA ASP A 79 7.89 6.16 5.59
C ASP A 79 7.83 6.45 7.09
N VAL A 80 8.14 5.42 7.89
CA VAL A 80 7.91 5.45 9.33
C VAL A 80 9.01 6.28 10.02
N PRO A 81 8.66 7.36 10.75
CA PRO A 81 9.61 8.11 11.55
C PRO A 81 10.28 7.25 12.63
N VAL A 82 11.49 7.62 13.02
CA VAL A 82 12.23 6.92 14.07
C VAL A 82 11.44 6.97 15.39
N GLY A 83 11.34 5.83 16.08
CA GLY A 83 10.73 5.74 17.41
C GLY A 83 9.20 5.61 17.43
N THR A 84 8.52 5.66 16.27
CA THR A 84 7.04 5.60 16.22
C THR A 84 6.50 4.19 15.99
N GLY A 85 7.19 3.16 16.49
CA GLY A 85 7.13 1.74 16.07
C GLY A 85 5.76 1.12 15.76
N TRP A 86 4.66 1.65 16.31
CA TRP A 86 3.29 1.15 16.11
C TRP A 86 2.30 2.16 15.51
N ILE A 87 2.65 3.45 15.42
CA ILE A 87 1.78 4.50 14.89
C ILE A 87 1.69 4.41 13.35
N GLY A 88 2.59 3.66 12.68
CA GLY A 88 2.63 3.44 11.22
C GLY A 88 1.86 2.21 10.73
N ILE A 89 0.54 2.15 10.99
CA ILE A 89 -0.35 1.13 10.42
C ILE A 89 -1.53 1.78 9.68
N GLY A 90 -1.36 3.03 9.25
CA GLY A 90 -2.41 3.76 8.51
C GLY A 90 -2.84 3.05 7.23
N TRP A 91 -1.93 2.32 6.59
CA TRP A 91 -2.26 1.55 5.39
C TRP A 91 -3.31 0.45 5.67
N ILE A 92 -3.30 -0.23 6.83
CA ILE A 92 -4.35 -1.21 7.20
C ILE A 92 -5.70 -0.51 7.32
N GLY A 93 -5.74 0.65 7.97
CA GLY A 93 -6.98 1.41 8.12
C GLY A 93 -7.53 1.93 6.78
N ILE A 94 -6.64 2.27 5.84
CA ILE A 94 -7.02 2.67 4.48
C ILE A 94 -7.54 1.46 3.70
N THR A 95 -6.81 0.34 3.66
CA THR A 95 -7.23 -0.85 2.90
C THR A 95 -8.58 -1.36 3.36
N LYS A 96 -8.84 -1.45 4.68
CA LYS A 96 -10.15 -1.85 5.22
C LYS A 96 -11.29 -0.95 4.72
N ARG A 97 -11.09 0.37 4.70
CA ARG A 97 -12.11 1.32 4.21
C ARG A 97 -12.30 1.22 2.69
N LEU A 98 -11.27 0.80 1.96
CA LEU A 98 -11.33 0.63 0.51
C LEU A 98 -12.11 -0.60 0.09
N GLN A 99 -12.22 -1.63 0.94
CA GLN A 99 -12.97 -2.85 0.65
C GLN A 99 -14.46 -2.58 0.37
N SER A 100 -15.04 -1.57 1.01
CA SER A 100 -16.44 -1.18 0.78
C SER A 100 -16.63 -0.24 -0.43
N THR A 101 -15.55 0.08 -1.16
CA THR A 101 -15.58 1.03 -2.28
C THR A 101 -15.57 0.31 -3.64
N PRO A 102 -16.58 0.52 -4.51
CA PRO A 102 -16.66 -0.16 -5.81
C PRO A 102 -15.42 0.00 -6.72
N ALA A 103 -14.71 1.13 -6.62
CA ALA A 103 -13.49 1.40 -7.39
C ALA A 103 -12.34 0.39 -7.14
N PHE A 104 -12.42 -0.41 -6.07
CA PHE A 104 -11.44 -1.43 -5.69
C PHE A 104 -11.97 -2.86 -5.80
N SER A 105 -13.19 -3.05 -6.33
CA SER A 105 -13.68 -4.39 -6.70
C SER A 105 -12.78 -5.07 -7.74
N THR A 106 -12.00 -4.30 -8.49
CA THR A 106 -11.03 -4.79 -9.48
C THR A 106 -9.58 -4.77 -8.98
N LEU A 107 -9.35 -4.56 -7.68
CA LEU A 107 -8.00 -4.51 -7.13
C LEU A 107 -7.36 -5.90 -7.22
N LYS A 108 -6.36 -6.04 -8.08
CA LYS A 108 -5.62 -7.29 -8.32
C LYS A 108 -4.34 -7.38 -7.52
N GLU A 109 -3.73 -6.25 -7.21
CA GLU A 109 -2.42 -6.20 -6.57
C GLU A 109 -2.43 -5.22 -5.38
N LEU A 110 -2.04 -5.72 -4.20
CA LEU A 110 -1.79 -4.91 -3.01
C LEU A 110 -0.32 -5.04 -2.62
N ARG A 111 0.38 -3.90 -2.53
CA ARG A 111 1.79 -3.84 -2.14
C ARG A 111 2.00 -2.92 -0.95
N VAL A 112 2.80 -3.37 0.01
CA VAL A 112 3.19 -2.58 1.18
C VAL A 112 4.70 -2.66 1.35
N VAL A 113 5.34 -1.51 1.43
CA VAL A 113 6.77 -1.35 1.71
C VAL A 113 6.89 -0.49 2.96
N LYS A 114 7.47 -1.03 4.04
CA LYS A 114 7.87 -0.21 5.19
C LYS A 114 9.29 0.29 5.03
N LEU A 115 9.49 1.60 5.01
CA LEU A 115 10.82 2.20 5.03
C LEU A 115 11.26 2.44 6.47
N PHE A 116 12.39 1.86 6.85
CA PHE A 116 13.05 2.15 8.13
C PHE A 116 14.24 3.06 7.86
N ARG A 117 14.16 4.33 8.26
CA ARG A 117 15.21 5.34 8.03
C ARG A 117 16.48 5.16 8.88
N MET A 118 16.55 4.13 9.73
CA MET A 118 17.77 3.80 10.47
C MET A 118 18.48 2.62 9.81
N ALA A 119 19.81 2.67 9.78
CA ALA A 119 20.63 1.48 9.68
C ALA A 119 20.30 0.61 10.90
N VAL A 120 19.33 -0.29 10.75
CA VAL A 120 19.04 -1.26 11.81
C VAL A 120 20.26 -2.18 11.83
N TYR A 121 21.20 -1.93 12.74
CA TYR A 121 22.38 -2.78 12.93
C TYR A 121 21.97 -4.23 13.24
N ASN A 122 20.72 -4.45 13.64
CA ASN A 122 20.10 -5.74 13.90
C ASN A 122 18.98 -6.04 12.90
N ARG A 123 18.70 -7.32 12.67
CA ARG A 123 17.53 -7.79 11.92
C ARG A 123 16.24 -7.25 12.57
N PRO A 124 15.31 -6.61 11.83
CA PRO A 124 14.07 -6.10 12.43
C PRO A 124 13.28 -7.25 13.07
N LYS A 125 12.62 -6.99 14.20
CA LYS A 125 11.71 -7.97 14.81
C LYS A 125 10.38 -7.92 14.07
N ILE A 126 9.64 -9.03 14.06
CA ILE A 126 8.33 -9.07 13.40
C ILE A 126 7.39 -7.95 13.86
N GLY A 127 7.40 -7.63 15.17
CA GLY A 127 6.61 -6.54 15.74
C GLY A 127 6.98 -5.15 15.21
N ASP A 128 8.23 -4.95 14.78
CA ASP A 128 8.64 -3.65 14.22
C ASP A 128 8.02 -3.44 12.82
N VAL A 129 7.69 -4.53 12.13
CA VAL A 129 7.23 -4.50 10.74
C VAL A 129 5.74 -4.80 10.61
N PHE A 130 5.19 -5.65 11.47
CA PHE A 130 3.81 -6.09 11.44
C PHE A 130 3.21 -6.11 12.86
N PRO A 131 1.91 -5.83 13.03
CA PRO A 131 1.20 -6.04 14.29
C PRO A 131 1.49 -7.44 14.85
N SER A 132 1.77 -7.54 16.15
CA SER A 132 1.98 -8.84 16.82
C SER A 132 0.78 -9.77 16.65
N ASN A 133 -0.42 -9.19 16.63
CA ASN A 133 -1.68 -9.85 16.31
C ASN A 133 -2.42 -9.05 15.23
N PRO A 134 -2.09 -9.24 13.95
CA PRO A 134 -2.66 -8.45 12.89
C PRO A 134 -4.08 -8.92 12.59
N PRO A 135 -5.02 -7.99 12.40
CA PRO A 135 -6.28 -8.36 11.79
C PRO A 135 -6.00 -8.53 10.29
N PHE A 136 -5.94 -9.76 9.77
CA PHE A 136 -5.66 -10.01 8.34
C PHE A 136 -6.85 -9.72 7.42
N ASP A 137 -8.00 -9.34 7.99
CA ASP A 137 -9.21 -8.91 7.29
C ASP A 137 -8.97 -7.77 6.29
N PHE A 138 -7.88 -7.01 6.40
CA PHE A 138 -7.50 -5.98 5.42
C PHE A 138 -7.21 -6.50 4.00
N LEU A 139 -7.10 -7.82 3.80
CA LEU A 139 -6.86 -8.46 2.50
C LEU A 139 -8.13 -8.83 1.75
N HIS A 140 -9.30 -8.64 2.33
CA HIS A 140 -10.57 -9.08 1.77
C HIS A 140 -10.99 -8.23 0.56
N PHE A 141 -10.40 -8.55 -0.60
CA PHE A 141 -10.72 -8.01 -1.91
C PHE A 141 -11.01 -9.18 -2.86
N ASP A 142 -12.14 -9.14 -3.54
CA ASP A 142 -12.62 -10.27 -4.35
C ASP A 142 -11.68 -10.62 -5.51
N ALA A 143 -11.08 -9.61 -6.15
CA ALA A 143 -10.21 -9.76 -7.31
C ALA A 143 -8.72 -9.80 -6.98
N LEU A 144 -8.34 -9.81 -5.69
CA LEU A 144 -6.93 -9.70 -5.31
C LEU A 144 -6.17 -10.98 -5.64
N GLU A 145 -5.26 -10.87 -6.61
CA GLU A 145 -4.46 -11.97 -7.14
C GLU A 145 -3.06 -12.02 -6.48
N ARG A 146 -2.55 -10.87 -6.04
CA ARG A 146 -1.21 -10.73 -5.47
C ARG A 146 -1.15 -9.81 -4.26
N PHE A 147 -0.56 -10.30 -3.17
CA PHE A 147 -0.19 -9.50 -2.01
C PHE A 147 1.32 -9.50 -1.82
N GLU A 148 1.93 -8.33 -1.70
CA GLU A 148 3.35 -8.16 -1.41
C GLU A 148 3.54 -7.29 -0.18
N PHE A 149 4.21 -7.81 0.84
CA PHE A 149 4.62 -7.06 2.00
C PHE A 149 6.13 -7.14 2.15
N THR A 150 6.81 -6.01 2.16
CA THR A 150 8.26 -5.97 2.33
C THR A 150 8.67 -4.81 3.23
N HIS A 151 9.94 -4.78 3.60
CA HIS A 151 10.55 -3.64 4.24
C HIS A 151 11.84 -3.27 3.52
N ASN A 152 12.23 -2.01 3.62
CA ASN A 152 13.48 -1.52 3.09
C ASN A 152 14.22 -0.75 4.18
N THR A 153 15.48 -1.14 4.40
CA THR A 153 16.44 -0.48 5.31
C THR A 153 17.48 0.35 4.55
N GLY A 154 17.30 0.55 3.24
CA GLY A 154 18.27 1.16 2.33
C GLY A 154 19.16 0.15 1.59
N VAL A 155 18.97 -1.16 1.82
CA VAL A 155 19.73 -2.25 1.17
C VAL A 155 18.83 -3.01 0.20
N ARG A 156 19.35 -3.33 -0.99
CA ARG A 156 18.61 -3.95 -2.11
C ARG A 156 17.94 -5.29 -1.77
N HIS A 157 18.40 -5.97 -0.73
CA HIS A 157 17.89 -7.25 -0.24
C HIS A 157 17.93 -7.28 1.31
N ALA A 158 17.06 -6.52 1.97
CA ALA A 158 16.96 -6.57 3.41
C ALA A 158 16.53 -7.99 3.87
N PRO A 159 17.21 -8.60 4.85
CA PRO A 159 16.84 -9.92 5.33
C PRO A 159 15.44 -9.87 5.96
N PRO A 160 14.63 -10.94 5.85
CA PRO A 160 13.31 -10.98 6.47
C PRO A 160 13.38 -10.73 7.98
N PRO A 161 12.31 -10.34 8.69
CA PRO A 161 12.34 -10.13 10.12
C PRO A 161 12.72 -11.39 10.91
N ALA A 162 13.29 -11.23 12.10
CA ALA A 162 13.63 -12.36 12.97
C ALA A 162 12.37 -13.13 13.41
N ASN A 163 12.44 -14.47 13.44
CA ASN A 163 11.34 -15.37 13.80
C ASN A 163 10.09 -15.28 12.89
N VAL A 164 10.24 -14.81 11.66
CA VAL A 164 9.14 -14.71 10.69
C VAL A 164 8.40 -16.04 10.49
N ASP A 165 9.12 -17.15 10.32
CA ASP A 165 8.50 -18.46 10.06
C ASP A 165 7.68 -18.92 11.27
N LYS A 166 8.21 -18.74 12.49
CA LYS A 166 7.50 -19.06 13.74
C LYS A 166 6.22 -18.24 13.86
N TRP A 167 6.27 -16.96 13.47
CA TRP A 167 5.13 -16.07 13.49
C TRP A 167 4.06 -16.49 12.45
N LEU A 168 4.48 -16.83 11.22
CA LEU A 168 3.56 -17.33 10.19
C LEU A 168 2.91 -18.65 10.59
N ILE A 169 3.67 -19.57 11.21
CA ILE A 169 3.15 -20.84 11.72
C ILE A 169 2.16 -20.59 12.85
N PHE A 170 2.50 -19.72 13.80
CA PHE A 170 1.63 -19.37 14.93
C PHE A 170 0.27 -18.82 14.48
N HIS A 171 0.28 -17.96 13.45
CA HIS A 171 -0.94 -17.40 12.85
C HIS A 171 -1.56 -18.30 11.78
N GLN A 172 -1.02 -19.49 11.53
CA GLN A 172 -1.45 -20.42 10.47
C GLN A 172 -1.33 -19.87 9.03
N MET A 173 -0.64 -18.75 8.85
CA MET A 173 -0.44 -18.05 7.58
C MET A 173 0.81 -18.49 6.81
N HIS A 174 1.36 -19.67 7.11
CA HIS A 174 2.54 -20.22 6.44
C HIS A 174 2.21 -20.93 5.12
N ARG A 175 0.93 -21.10 4.78
CA ARG A 175 0.45 -21.77 3.55
C ARG A 175 -0.46 -20.85 2.76
N LEU A 176 -0.37 -20.87 1.43
CA LEU A 176 -1.23 -20.05 0.57
C LEU A 176 -2.72 -20.30 0.80
N THR A 177 -3.13 -21.50 1.18
CA THR A 177 -4.53 -21.86 1.47
C THR A 177 -5.15 -21.00 2.56
N ALA A 178 -4.41 -20.68 3.63
CA ALA A 178 -4.91 -19.84 4.71
C ALA A 178 -5.12 -18.38 4.25
N TRP A 179 -4.25 -17.88 3.37
CA TRP A 179 -4.45 -16.55 2.77
C TRP A 179 -5.66 -16.51 1.83
N ARG A 180 -5.95 -17.61 1.14
CA ARG A 180 -7.12 -17.74 0.26
C ARG A 180 -8.44 -17.75 1.02
N GLU A 181 -8.45 -18.10 2.30
CA GLU A 181 -9.65 -17.94 3.15
C GLU A 181 -10.03 -16.45 3.32
N LEU A 182 -9.06 -15.54 3.19
CA LEU A 182 -9.28 -14.09 3.27
C LEU A 182 -9.56 -13.46 1.91
N SER A 183 -8.94 -13.98 0.84
CA SER A 183 -9.15 -13.54 -0.54
C SER A 183 -9.04 -14.74 -1.49
N PRO A 184 -10.17 -15.30 -1.96
CA PRO A 184 -10.17 -16.55 -2.74
C PRO A 184 -9.36 -16.48 -4.04
N SER A 185 -9.32 -15.29 -4.66
CA SER A 185 -8.58 -15.05 -5.92
C SER A 185 -7.08 -14.92 -5.72
N LEU A 186 -6.54 -15.07 -4.50
CA LEU A 186 -5.13 -14.86 -4.23
C LEU A 186 -4.28 -16.03 -4.73
N HIS A 187 -3.32 -15.74 -5.61
CA HIS A 187 -2.42 -16.74 -6.19
C HIS A 187 -0.97 -16.53 -5.75
N THR A 188 -0.61 -15.33 -5.31
CA THR A 188 0.76 -14.99 -4.94
C THR A 188 0.78 -14.17 -3.66
N VAL A 189 1.51 -14.67 -2.66
CA VAL A 189 1.83 -13.93 -1.44
C VAL A 189 3.34 -13.85 -1.34
N LEU A 190 3.86 -12.62 -1.33
CA LEU A 190 5.27 -12.33 -1.14
C LEU A 190 5.46 -11.62 0.18
N LEU A 191 6.16 -12.25 1.11
CA LEU A 191 6.50 -11.62 2.39
C LEU A 191 8.01 -11.52 2.49
N TRP A 192 8.49 -10.28 2.56
CA TRP A 192 9.92 -9.94 2.70
C TRP A 192 10.81 -10.59 1.63
N GLY A 193 10.30 -10.67 0.40
CA GLY A 193 10.99 -11.29 -0.74
C GLY A 193 10.83 -12.81 -0.86
N SER A 194 10.22 -13.47 0.13
CA SER A 194 9.92 -14.91 0.09
C SER A 194 8.51 -15.17 -0.43
N VAL A 195 8.37 -16.18 -1.29
CA VAL A 195 7.06 -16.67 -1.76
C VAL A 195 6.45 -17.57 -0.69
N ILE A 196 5.18 -17.33 -0.34
CA ILE A 196 4.38 -18.29 0.43
C ILE A 196 3.69 -19.23 -0.56
N SER A 197 4.01 -20.51 -0.47
CA SER A 197 3.44 -21.61 -1.26
C SER A 197 2.39 -22.38 -0.48
#